data_AF-A0A378NVV8-F1
#
_entry.id   AF-A0A378NVV8-F1
#
_cell.length_a   1.000
_cell.length_b   1.000
_cell.length_c   1.000
_cell.angle_alpha   90.00
_cell.angle_beta   90.00
_cell.angle_gamma   90.00
#
_symmetry.space_group_name_H-M   'P 1'
#
loop_
_entity.id
_entity.type
_entity.pdbx_description
1 polymer ?
#
loop_
_entity_poly.entity_id
_entity_poly.type
_entity_poly.pdbx_seq_one_letter_code
_entity_poly.pdbx_strand_id
1 'polypeptide(L)'
;MKRKYLILSTIIALILLTTVGLAMGNKQVEQKAVIAGTVSSTVAEGTTVKMGDSLVEISTLTGTSAAARATVNGVVKQVLVKVGDNITPNQVVVYVEQLE
;
A
#
# COMPACT_ATOMS: atom_id res chain seq x y z
N MET A 1 -9.92 39.55 33.05
CA MET A 1 -9.71 38.09 32.90
C MET A 1 -10.44 37.47 31.70
N LYS A 2 -11.70 37.82 31.38
CA LYS A 2 -12.52 37.16 30.33
C LYS A 2 -11.98 37.23 28.87
N ARG A 3 -11.30 38.33 28.48
CA ARG A 3 -10.73 38.49 27.11
C ARG A 3 -9.57 37.53 26.80
N LYS A 4 -8.78 37.15 27.81
CA LYS A 4 -7.64 36.23 27.65
C LYS A 4 -8.11 34.80 27.36
N TYR A 5 -9.21 34.37 27.99
CA TYR A 5 -9.83 33.07 27.72
C TYR A 5 -10.52 32.98 26.37
N LEU A 6 -11.06 34.11 25.87
CA LEU A 6 -11.69 34.17 24.56
C LEU A 6 -10.65 34.01 23.43
N ILE A 7 -9.51 34.69 23.53
CA ILE A 7 -8.40 34.56 22.56
C ILE A 7 -7.79 33.15 22.62
N LEU A 8 -7.63 32.58 23.82
CA LEU A 8 -7.10 31.23 24.00
C LEU A 8 -8.03 30.16 23.41
N SER A 9 -9.34 30.33 23.56
CA SER A 9 -10.35 29.44 22.96
C SER A 9 -10.35 29.48 21.43
N THR A 10 -10.15 30.64 20.82
CA THR A 10 -10.08 30.77 19.36
C THR A 10 -8.81 30.12 18.78
N ILE A 11 -7.67 30.23 19.47
CA ILE A 11 -6.42 29.60 19.05
C ILE A 11 -6.50 28.07 19.17
N ILE A 12 -7.12 27.55 20.24
CA ILE A 12 -7.35 26.12 20.42
C ILE A 12 -8.31 25.58 19.35
N ALA A 13 -9.36 26.32 19.02
CA ALA A 13 -10.29 25.95 17.95
C ALA A 13 -9.59 25.93 16.58
N LEU A 14 -8.69 26.87 16.30
CA LEU A 14 -7.97 26.93 15.03
C LEU A 14 -6.96 25.77 14.88
N ILE A 15 -6.29 25.38 15.97
CA ILE A 15 -5.38 24.22 15.99
C ILE A 15 -6.16 22.92 15.77
N LEU A 16 -7.35 22.78 16.37
CA LEU A 16 -8.24 21.62 16.18
C LEU A 16 -8.78 21.50 14.74
N LEU A 17 -9.01 22.61 14.02
CA LEU A 17 -9.42 22.56 12.61
C LEU A 17 -8.30 22.11 11.67
N THR A 18 -7.04 22.44 11.97
CA THR A 18 -5.92 22.08 11.08
C THR A 18 -5.55 20.60 11.09
N THR A 19 -5.85 19.85 12.17
CA THR A 19 -5.49 18.42 12.27
C THR A 19 -6.44 17.48 11.54
N VAL A 20 -7.63 17.93 11.13
CA VAL A 20 -8.65 17.07 10.51
C VAL A 20 -8.45 16.91 9.00
N GLY A 21 -7.63 17.75 8.36
CA GLY A 21 -7.46 17.78 6.90
C GLY A 21 -6.61 16.67 6.27
N LEU A 22 -5.97 15.78 7.04
CA LEU A 22 -5.02 14.79 6.51
C LEU A 22 -5.54 13.34 6.48
N ALA A 23 -6.81 13.10 6.84
CA ALA A 23 -7.36 11.75 6.89
C ALA A 23 -8.08 11.29 5.60
N MET A 24 -7.81 11.93 4.47
CA MET A 24 -8.22 11.45 3.14
C MET A 24 -7.15 10.49 2.60
N GLY A 25 -6.88 9.41 3.34
CA GLY A 25 -5.95 8.37 2.90
C GLY A 25 -6.72 7.24 2.25
N ASN A 26 -6.58 7.06 0.94
CA ASN A 26 -7.08 5.89 0.23
C ASN A 26 -6.71 4.59 0.98
N LYS A 27 -7.64 3.63 0.98
CA LYS A 27 -7.47 2.37 1.72
C LYS A 27 -6.28 1.58 1.17
N GLN A 28 -5.20 1.50 1.94
CA GLN A 28 -4.06 0.66 1.62
C GLN A 28 -4.44 -0.82 1.78
N VAL A 29 -4.24 -1.60 0.73
CA VAL A 29 -4.54 -3.03 0.65
C VAL A 29 -3.24 -3.81 0.53
N GLU A 30 -3.02 -4.71 1.48
CA GLU A 30 -1.86 -5.59 1.51
C GLU A 30 -2.06 -6.73 0.50
N GLN A 31 -1.12 -6.87 -0.42
CA GLN A 31 -1.12 -7.95 -1.40
C GLN A 31 -0.17 -9.04 -0.93
N LYS A 32 -0.74 -10.22 -0.68
CA LYS A 32 -0.03 -11.37 -0.16
C LYS A 32 0.38 -12.31 -1.28
N ALA A 33 1.53 -12.94 -1.13
CA ALA A 33 1.96 -14.00 -2.01
C ALA A 33 1.11 -15.26 -1.77
N VAL A 34 0.66 -15.87 -2.86
CA VAL A 34 -0.10 -17.12 -2.85
C VAL A 34 0.84 -18.33 -2.92
N ILE A 35 2.01 -18.16 -3.54
CA ILE A 35 2.95 -19.24 -3.87
C ILE A 35 4.35 -18.85 -3.42
N ALA A 36 5.13 -19.84 -2.96
CA ALA A 36 6.53 -19.66 -2.61
C ALA A 36 7.44 -19.74 -3.85
N GLY A 37 8.52 -18.96 -3.86
CA GLY A 37 9.54 -19.04 -4.91
C GLY A 37 10.51 -17.87 -4.87
N THR A 38 11.40 -17.82 -5.85
CA THR A 38 12.40 -16.75 -5.99
C THR A 38 11.88 -15.67 -6.91
N VAL A 39 11.88 -14.41 -6.48
CA VAL A 39 11.39 -13.28 -7.28
C VAL A 39 12.20 -13.15 -8.56
N SER A 40 11.50 -13.21 -9.70
CA SER A 40 12.08 -12.96 -11.01
C SER A 40 11.80 -11.54 -11.49
N SER A 41 10.62 -10.98 -11.16
CA SER A 41 10.22 -9.63 -11.57
C SER A 41 9.19 -9.05 -10.62
N THR A 42 9.18 -7.72 -10.51
CA THR A 42 8.24 -6.96 -9.66
C THR A 42 7.68 -5.78 -10.43
N VAL A 43 6.41 -5.46 -10.21
CA VAL A 43 5.80 -4.22 -10.70
C VAL A 43 6.48 -3.00 -10.07
N ALA A 44 6.55 -1.89 -10.80
CA ALA A 44 7.11 -0.65 -10.28
C ALA A 44 6.12 0.07 -9.35
N GLU A 45 6.66 0.77 -8.35
CA GLU A 45 5.89 1.70 -7.52
C GLU A 45 5.30 2.83 -8.39
N GLY A 46 4.06 3.23 -8.08
CA GLY A 46 3.28 4.19 -8.87
C GLY A 46 2.52 3.58 -10.06
N THR A 47 2.66 2.28 -10.32
CA THR A 47 1.93 1.63 -11.42
C THR A 47 0.47 1.42 -11.06
N THR A 48 -0.45 1.81 -11.95
CA THR A 48 -1.86 1.48 -11.84
C THR A 48 -2.10 0.02 -12.22
N VAL A 49 -2.76 -0.73 -11.34
CA VAL A 49 -3.04 -2.16 -11.47
C VAL A 49 -4.53 -2.42 -11.31
N LYS A 50 -5.02 -3.45 -11.99
CA LYS A 50 -6.41 -3.91 -11.88
C LYS A 50 -6.49 -5.23 -11.13
N MET A 51 -7.66 -5.51 -10.57
CA MET A 51 -7.93 -6.79 -9.92
C MET A 51 -7.58 -7.95 -10.87
N GLY A 52 -6.73 -8.85 -10.41
CA GLY A 52 -6.22 -10.00 -11.17
C GLY A 52 -4.85 -9.79 -11.82
N ASP A 53 -4.35 -8.56 -11.93
CA ASP A 53 -3.03 -8.28 -12.52
C ASP A 53 -1.90 -8.89 -11.68
N SER A 54 -0.85 -9.35 -12.36
CA SER A 54 0.34 -9.89 -11.71
C SER A 54 1.18 -8.76 -11.13
N LEU A 55 1.46 -8.80 -9.83
CA LEU A 55 2.27 -7.78 -9.14
C LEU A 55 3.71 -8.23 -8.98
N VAL A 56 3.90 -9.51 -8.70
CA VAL A 56 5.21 -10.11 -8.48
C VAL A 56 5.24 -11.45 -9.19
N GLU A 57 6.27 -11.67 -9.99
CA GLU A 57 6.55 -12.95 -10.64
C GLU A 57 7.72 -13.64 -9.95
N ILE A 58 7.59 -14.95 -9.78
CA ILE A 58 8.60 -15.82 -9.20
C ILE A 58 9.00 -16.88 -10.21
N SER A 59 10.27 -17.28 -10.14
CA SER A 59 10.77 -18.50 -10.75
C SER A 59 10.66 -19.63 -9.75
N THR A 60 10.03 -20.72 -10.18
CA THR A 60 9.89 -21.97 -9.43
C THR A 60 10.51 -23.12 -10.21
N LEU A 61 10.59 -24.30 -9.59
CA LEU A 61 11.14 -25.51 -10.23
C LEU A 61 10.41 -25.88 -11.53
N THR A 62 9.13 -25.54 -11.65
CA THR A 62 8.27 -25.89 -12.79
C THR A 62 8.11 -24.75 -13.81
N GLY A 63 8.79 -23.61 -13.62
CA GLY A 63 8.69 -22.43 -14.48
C GLY A 63 8.38 -21.14 -13.73
N THR A 64 8.09 -20.07 -14.48
CA THR A 64 7.70 -18.77 -13.93
C THR A 64 6.20 -18.75 -13.57
N SER A 65 5.86 -18.10 -12.46
CA SER A 65 4.47 -17.97 -12.01
C SER A 65 4.27 -16.68 -11.21
N ALA A 66 3.06 -16.13 -11.22
CA ALA A 66 2.73 -14.97 -10.41
C ALA A 66 2.69 -15.36 -8.93
N ALA A 67 3.58 -14.80 -8.11
CA ALA A 67 3.56 -14.98 -6.66
C ALA A 67 2.38 -14.24 -6.02
N ALA A 68 2.11 -13.02 -6.47
CA ALA A 68 1.03 -12.20 -5.95
C ALA A 68 0.29 -11.50 -7.09
N ARG A 69 -1.03 -11.39 -6.93
CA ARG A 69 -1.92 -10.67 -7.84
C ARG A 69 -2.63 -9.56 -7.11
N ALA A 70 -2.98 -8.50 -7.82
CA ALA A 70 -3.79 -7.42 -7.28
C ALA A 70 -5.19 -7.94 -6.91
N THR A 71 -5.57 -7.79 -5.66
CA THR A 71 -6.92 -8.11 -5.17
C THR A 71 -7.93 -7.00 -5.42
N VAL A 72 -7.46 -5.80 -5.73
CA VAL A 72 -8.28 -4.60 -5.95
C VAL A 72 -7.71 -3.78 -7.10
N ASN A 73 -8.54 -2.93 -7.70
CA ASN A 73 -8.05 -1.90 -8.61
C ASN A 73 -7.38 -0.78 -7.80
N GLY A 74 -6.21 -0.33 -8.22
CA GLY A 74 -5.46 0.65 -7.44
C GLY A 74 -4.12 1.03 -8.03
N VAL A 75 -3.31 1.71 -7.22
CA VAL A 75 -1.93 2.09 -7.55
C VAL A 75 -0.97 1.40 -6.60
N VAL A 76 0.10 0.83 -7.13
CA VAL A 76 1.17 0.22 -6.32
C VAL A 76 1.84 1.33 -5.52
N LYS A 77 1.70 1.29 -4.19
CA LYS A 77 2.30 2.30 -3.32
C LYS A 77 3.73 1.95 -2.95
N GLN A 78 3.96 0.69 -2.63
CA GLN A 78 5.26 0.21 -2.17
C GLN A 78 5.43 -1.27 -2.45
N VAL A 79 6.65 -1.66 -2.86
CA VAL A 79 7.03 -3.06 -3.08
C VAL A 79 8.03 -3.48 -2.00
N LEU A 80 7.77 -4.60 -1.31
CA LEU A 80 8.55 -5.08 -0.16
C LEU A 80 9.59 -6.13 -0.54
N VAL A 81 9.62 -6.54 -1.80
CA VAL A 81 10.44 -7.65 -2.28
C VAL A 81 11.29 -7.19 -3.45
N LYS A 82 12.48 -7.79 -3.61
CA LYS A 82 13.40 -7.50 -4.69
C LYS A 82 13.62 -8.74 -5.54
N VAL A 83 14.05 -8.53 -6.79
CA VAL A 83 14.46 -9.63 -7.67
C VAL A 83 15.59 -10.42 -7.00
N GLY A 84 15.43 -11.74 -6.95
CA GLY A 84 16.32 -12.67 -6.24
C GLY A 84 15.88 -13.02 -4.81
N ASP A 85 14.92 -12.31 -4.22
CA ASP A 85 14.43 -12.63 -2.88
C ASP A 85 13.57 -13.90 -2.88
N ASN A 86 13.60 -14.64 -1.78
CA ASN A 86 12.74 -15.80 -1.59
C ASN A 86 11.46 -15.41 -0.84
N ILE A 87 10.31 -15.66 -1.46
CA ILE A 87 8.99 -15.36 -0.91
C ILE A 87 8.34 -16.63 -0.36
N THR A 88 7.58 -16.48 0.71
CA THR A 88 6.74 -17.54 1.30
C THR A 88 5.25 -17.25 1.10
N PRO A 89 4.36 -18.27 1.12
CA PRO A 89 2.93 -18.05 0.99
C PRO A 89 2.41 -17.22 2.17
N ASN A 90 1.38 -16.42 1.92
CA ASN A 90 0.77 -15.49 2.87
C ASN A 90 1.68 -14.32 3.34
N GLN A 91 2.89 -14.20 2.80
CA GLN A 91 3.78 -13.07 3.02
C GLN A 91 3.28 -11.83 2.27
N VAL A 92 3.28 -10.67 2.93
CA VAL A 92 2.97 -9.40 2.27
C VAL A 92 4.14 -8.99 1.38
N VAL A 93 3.87 -8.75 0.10
CA VAL A 93 4.91 -8.46 -0.89
C VAL A 93 4.75 -7.09 -1.55
N VAL A 94 3.51 -6.57 -1.61
CA VAL A 94 3.19 -5.27 -2.21
C VAL A 94 2.06 -4.62 -1.44
N TYR A 95 2.12 -3.29 -1.26
CA TYR A 95 0.99 -2.49 -0.83
C TYR A 95 0.38 -1.78 -2.03
N VAL A 96 -0.92 -1.99 -2.23
CA VAL A 96 -1.69 -1.31 -3.28
C VAL A 96 -2.65 -0.35 -2.61
N GLU A 97 -2.59 0.90 -3.01
CA GLU A 97 -3.56 1.91 -2.63
C GLU A 97 -4.80 1.72 -3.50
N GLN A 98 -5.91 1.29 -2.90
CA GLN A 98 -7.15 1.07 -3.63
C GLN A 98 -7.66 2.41 -4.17
N LEU A 99 -7.96 2.45 -5.47
CA LEU A 99 -8.73 3.53 -6.07
C LEU A 99 -10.20 3.09 -6.03
N GLU A 100 -11.04 3.85 -5.33
CA GLU A 100 -12.50 3.66 -5.37
C GLU A 100 -13.10 4.14 -6.68
#